data_AF-M2WWQ1-F1
#
_entry.id   AF-M2WWQ1-F1
#
_cell.length_a   1.000
_cell.length_b   1.000
_cell.length_c   1.000
_cell.angle_alpha   90.00
_cell.angle_beta   90.00
_cell.angle_gamma   90.00
#
_symmetry.space_group_name_H-M   'P 1'
#
loop_
_entity.id
_entity.type
_entity.pdbx_description
1 polymer ?
#
loop_
_entity_poly.entity_id
_entity_poly.type
_entity_poly.pdbx_seq_one_letter_code
_entity_poly.pdbx_strand_id
1 'polypeptide(L)' 'MAGVRAEEEVRLTLQNGRAARTVAGHASDALDCAELLAMLGLEGVQKKHAQRT' A
#
# COMPACT_ATOMS: atom_id res chain seq x y z
N MET A 1 -5.00 -18.57 19.64
CA MET A 1 -4.30 -17.29 19.38
C MET A 1 -4.49 -16.88 17.91
N ALA A 2 -5.73 -16.63 17.47
CA ALA A 2 -6.04 -16.32 16.06
C ALA A 2 -6.45 -14.85 15.82
N GLY A 3 -6.93 -14.14 16.87
CA GLY A 3 -7.33 -12.72 16.76
C GLY A 3 -6.18 -11.78 16.40
N VAL A 4 -5.02 -11.98 17.05
CA VAL A 4 -3.80 -11.15 16.87
C VAL A 4 -3.29 -11.06 15.44
N ARG A 5 -3.56 -12.06 14.60
CA ARG A 5 -3.10 -12.08 13.21
C ARG A 5 -4.00 -11.25 12.29
N ALA A 6 -5.31 -11.28 12.53
CA ALA A 6 -6.26 -10.52 11.73
C ALA A 6 -6.16 -9.01 11.99
N GLU A 7 -6.00 -8.61 13.26
CA GLU A 7 -5.83 -7.20 13.62
C GLU A 7 -4.49 -6.62 13.16
N GLU A 8 -3.43 -7.42 13.17
CA GLU A 8 -2.12 -7.07 12.63
C GLU A 8 -2.16 -6.90 11.10
N GLU A 9 -2.84 -7.80 10.39
CA GLU A 9 -3.00 -7.70 8.93
C GLU A 9 -3.76 -6.43 8.52
N VAL A 10 -4.81 -6.06 9.26
CA VAL A 10 -5.55 -4.81 9.03
C VAL A 10 -4.67 -3.59 9.26
N ARG A 11 -3.87 -3.58 10.33
CA ARG A 11 -2.93 -2.47 10.62
C ARG A 11 -1.86 -2.35 9.55
N LEU A 12 -1.29 -3.48 9.12
CA LEU A 12 -0.30 -3.53 8.03
C LEU A 12 -0.91 -3.03 6.72
N THR A 13 -2.13 -3.45 6.39
CA THR A 13 -2.82 -2.98 5.17
C THR A 13 -3.05 -1.46 5.20
N LEU A 14 -3.46 -0.92 6.35
CA LEU A 14 -3.65 0.53 6.53
C LEU A 14 -2.33 1.30 6.41
N GLN A 15 -1.27 0.79 7.05
CA GLN A 15 0.06 1.39 7.01
C GLN A 15 0.64 1.38 5.60
N ASN A 16 0.51 0.25 4.90
CA ASN A 16 0.93 0.10 3.51
C ASN A 16 0.16 1.05 2.58
N GLY A 17 -1.15 1.23 2.82
CA GLY A 17 -1.98 2.23 2.14
C GLY A 17 -1.48 3.66 2.32
N ARG A 18 -1.05 4.02 3.53
CA ARG A 18 -0.48 5.35 3.81
C ARG A 18 0.89 5.53 3.15
N ALA A 19 1.76 4.53 3.26
CA ALA A 19 3.08 4.55 2.64
C ALA A 19 2.98 4.72 1.12
N ALA A 20 2.07 3.98 0.46
CA ALA A 20 1.89 4.09 -0.98
C ALA A 20 1.43 5.50 -1.42
N ARG A 21 0.54 6.13 -0.65
CA ARG A 21 0.09 7.51 -0.90
C ARG A 21 1.20 8.53 -0.70
N THR A 22 2.03 8.33 0.31
CA THR A 22 3.21 9.18 0.54
C THR A 22 4.18 9.07 -0.63
N VAL A 23 4.53 7.86 -1.07
CA VAL A 23 5.41 7.65 -2.24
C VAL A 23 4.83 8.31 -3.48
N ALA A 24 3.53 8.13 -3.75
CA ALA A 24 2.88 8.77 -4.89
C ALA A 24 2.92 10.31 -4.85
N GLY A 25 2.95 10.93 -3.66
CA GLY A 25 3.08 12.37 -3.50
C GLY A 25 4.51 12.90 -3.66
N HIS A 26 5.51 12.01 -3.57
CA HIS A 26 6.94 12.36 -3.70
C HIS A 26 7.56 11.87 -5.01
N ALA A 27 6.92 10.95 -5.72
CA ALA A 27 7.37 10.44 -7.00
C ALA A 27 7.29 11.51 -8.09
N SER A 28 8.25 11.48 -9.01
CA SER A 28 8.34 12.45 -10.10
C SER A 28 7.33 12.15 -11.22
N ASP A 29 7.05 10.86 -11.43
CA ASP A 29 6.12 10.35 -12.43
C ASP A 29 5.55 8.97 -12.04
N ALA A 30 4.65 8.44 -12.87
CA ALA A 30 3.95 7.19 -12.59
C ALA A 30 4.85 5.95 -12.65
N LEU A 31 5.94 5.98 -13.44
CA LEU A 31 6.89 4.88 -13.53
C LEU A 31 7.82 4.88 -12.31
N ASP A 32 8.37 6.04 -11.96
CA ASP A 32 9.15 6.26 -10.74
C ASP A 32 8.36 5.82 -9.49
N CYS A 33 7.09 6.20 -9.40
CA CYS A 33 6.19 5.75 -8.35
C CYS A 33 6.05 4.22 -8.32
N ALA A 34 5.89 3.58 -9.47
CA ALA A 34 5.75 2.13 -9.56
C ALA A 34 7.04 1.40 -9.11
N GLU A 35 8.21 1.90 -9.49
CA GLU A 35 9.50 1.35 -9.06
C GLU A 35 9.72 1.52 -7.56
N LEU A 36 9.43 2.70 -7.01
CA LEU A 36 9.52 2.96 -5.57
C LEU A 36 8.57 2.06 -4.77
N LEU A 37 7.34 1.86 -5.25
CA LEU A 37 6.39 0.96 -4.61
C LEU A 37 6.86 -0.50 -4.65
N ALA A 38 7.45 -0.94 -5.76
CA ALA A 38 7.99 -2.29 -5.90
C ALA A 38 9.18 -2.53 -4.96
N MET A 39 10.10 -1.56 -4.84
CA MET A 39 11.23 -1.66 -3.91
C MET A 39 10.80 -1.76 -2.44
N LEU A 40 9.64 -1.19 -2.10
CA LEU A 40 9.06 -1.25 -0.76
C LEU A 40 8.12 -2.44 -0.54
N GLY A 41 7.89 -3.29 -1.55
CA GLY A 41 6.92 -4.39 -1.49
C GLY A 41 5.47 -3.92 -1.37
N LEU A 42 5.17 -2.72 -1.86
CA LEU A 42 3.83 -2.09 -1.81
C LEU A 42 3.07 -2.23 -3.14
N GLU A 43 3.59 -2.99 -4.09
CA GLU A 43 2.91 -3.26 -5.36
C GLU A 43 1.55 -3.93 -5.12
N GLY A 44 0.47 -3.27 -5.58
CA GLY A 44 -0.89 -3.79 -5.44
C GLY A 44 -1.68 -3.29 -4.23
N VAL A 45 -1.10 -2.46 -3.36
CA VAL A 45 -1.87 -1.70 -2.34
C VAL A 45 -3.00 -0.87 -2.97
N GLN A 46 -2.78 -0.39 -4.20
CA GLN A 46 -3.76 0.36 -4.98
C GLN A 46 -4.99 -0.46 -5.41
N LYS A 47 -4.87 -1.80 -5.49
CA LYS A 47 -5.93 -2.67 -6.04
C LYS A 47 -7.17 -2.75 -5.14
N LYS A 48 -7.06 -2.38 -3.85
CA LYS A 48 -8.18 -2.49 -2.89
C LYS A 48 -9.11 -1.26 -2.88
N HIS A 49 -8.71 -0.13 -3.46
CA HIS A 49 -9.55 1.08 -3.50
C HIS A 49 -10.40 1.22 -4.78
N ALA A 50 -10.16 0.39 -5.81
CA ALA A 50 -10.92 0.39 -7.06
C ALA A 50 -12.14 -0.56 -7.06
N GLN A 51 -12.36 -1.33 -5.99
CA GLN A 51 -13.53 -2.19 -5.78
C GLN A 51 -14.43 -1.63 -4.67
N ARG A 52 -14.87 -0.39 -4.86
CA ARG A 52 -16.06 0.19 -4.19
C ARG A 52 -16.78 0.99 -5.26
N THR A 53 -17.45 0.28 -6.16
CA THR A 53 -18.51 0.80 -7.03
C THR A 53 -19.73 -0.06 -6.78
#